data_AF-A0A2S5RAF8-F1
#
_entry.id   AF-A0A2S5RAF8-F1
#
_cell.length_a   1.000
_cell.length_b   1.000
_cell.length_c   1.000
_cell.angle_alpha   90.00
_cell.angle_beta   90.00
_cell.angle_gamma   90.00
#
_symmetry.space_group_name_H-M   'P 1'
#
loop_
_entity.id
_entity.type
_entity.pdbx_description
1 polymer ?
#
loop_
_entity_poly.entity_id
_entity_poly.type
_entity_poly.pdbx_seq_one_letter_code
_entity_poly.pdbx_strand_id
1 'polypeptide(L)'
;MTRQQIYNEIRARSPLGKGSDPELLEALEAFKNEDLLEDLEDLYQEWGSLPKIYCTDKEEDIEHIQQCESLFDFITQAIFNHGDPSVIPRLLKYVPSDDDDKEDSVFMEDYSSEQLCNGITDSDYFGEDYIPVLLGCIHELLPRAMANAESFFYQMILDDLGKFSDTHPLIGNLYLAQKESLMQIFDYSVEKALNELQEESGQDAVSAALRRISYPIASVVYEDEPIDKKAFFRQEFLKLHGHDG
;
A
#
# COMPACT_ATOMS: atom_id res chain seq x y z
N MET A 1 1.25 -26.27 17.12
CA MET A 1 -0.15 -25.86 17.28
C MET A 1 -0.82 -25.93 15.91
N THR A 2 -2.11 -26.24 15.78
CA THR A 2 -2.79 -26.14 14.48
C THR A 2 -3.17 -24.69 14.18
N ARG A 3 -3.36 -24.30 12.89
CA ARG A 3 -3.84 -22.95 12.51
C ARG A 3 -5.09 -22.56 13.29
N GLN A 4 -6.09 -23.43 13.32
CA GLN A 4 -7.34 -23.18 14.07
C GLN A 4 -7.12 -22.95 15.56
N GLN A 5 -6.16 -23.65 16.18
CA GLN A 5 -5.84 -23.45 17.60
C GLN A 5 -5.21 -22.06 17.82
N ILE A 6 -4.30 -21.63 16.95
CA ILE A 6 -3.70 -20.29 16.99
C ILE A 6 -4.78 -19.22 16.80
N TYR A 7 -5.67 -19.39 15.81
CA TYR A 7 -6.75 -18.44 15.54
C TYR A 7 -7.72 -18.31 16.71
N ASN A 8 -8.11 -19.44 17.32
CA ASN A 8 -8.96 -19.42 18.50
C ASN A 8 -8.27 -18.72 19.69
N GLU A 9 -6.96 -18.90 19.85
CA GLU A 9 -6.19 -18.25 20.92
C GLU A 9 -6.09 -16.73 20.71
N ILE A 10 -5.82 -16.28 19.48
CA ILE A 10 -5.80 -14.85 19.13
C ILE A 10 -7.16 -14.23 19.41
N ARG A 11 -8.24 -14.84 18.91
CA ARG A 11 -9.62 -14.34 19.07
C ARG A 11 -10.07 -14.30 20.54
N ALA A 12 -9.75 -15.33 21.32
CA ALA A 12 -10.09 -15.37 22.74
C ALA A 12 -9.40 -14.27 23.57
N ARG A 13 -8.33 -13.69 23.04
CA ARG A 13 -7.52 -12.65 23.68
C ARG A 13 -7.72 -11.27 23.07
N SER A 14 -8.62 -11.14 22.10
CA SER A 14 -8.92 -9.87 21.44
C SER A 14 -9.50 -8.85 22.44
N PRO A 15 -9.17 -7.55 22.28
CA PRO A 15 -8.26 -6.99 21.28
C PRO A 15 -6.78 -7.33 21.56
N LEU A 16 -6.07 -7.82 20.54
CA LEU A 16 -4.67 -8.25 20.63
C LEU A 16 -3.91 -7.85 19.36
N GLY A 17 -2.86 -7.03 19.50
CA GLY A 17 -1.99 -6.69 18.36
C GLY A 17 -0.78 -7.63 18.25
N LYS A 18 -0.22 -7.76 17.04
CA LYS A 18 0.93 -8.63 16.70
C LYS A 18 2.14 -8.50 17.64
N GLY A 19 2.42 -7.29 18.14
CA GLY A 19 3.56 -7.04 19.04
C GLY A 19 3.34 -7.55 20.46
N SER A 20 2.13 -8.01 20.79
CA SER A 20 1.74 -8.43 22.13
C SER A 20 2.04 -9.90 22.40
N ASP A 21 2.15 -10.72 21.36
CA ASP A 21 2.45 -12.15 21.48
C ASP A 21 3.29 -12.68 20.32
N PRO A 22 4.63 -12.54 20.41
CA PRO A 22 5.55 -13.04 19.39
C PRO A 22 5.49 -14.56 19.19
N GLU A 23 5.11 -15.34 20.22
CA GLU A 23 5.07 -16.81 20.12
C GLU A 23 3.91 -17.26 19.21
N LEU A 24 2.75 -16.59 19.30
CA LEU A 24 1.63 -16.86 18.40
C LEU A 24 1.94 -16.45 16.96
N LEU A 25 2.66 -15.35 16.77
CA LEU A 25 3.09 -14.89 15.45
C LEU A 25 4.11 -15.86 14.84
N GLU A 26 5.16 -16.25 15.57
CA GLU A 26 6.16 -17.23 15.13
C GLU A 26 5.51 -18.60 14.80
N ALA A 27 4.50 -19.00 15.58
CA ALA A 27 3.74 -20.21 15.29
C ALA A 27 2.92 -20.10 13.99
N LEU A 28 2.46 -18.90 13.63
CA LEU A 28 1.72 -18.66 12.40
C LEU A 28 2.62 -18.57 11.16
N GLU A 29 3.84 -18.04 11.32
CA GLU A 29 4.90 -18.02 10.30
C GLU A 29 5.39 -19.43 9.89
N ALA A 30 5.03 -20.47 10.65
CA ALA A 30 5.32 -21.84 10.25
C ALA A 30 4.44 -22.34 9.09
N PHE A 31 3.36 -21.62 8.73
CA PHE A 31 2.44 -21.97 7.65
C PHE A 31 2.79 -21.23 6.36
N LYS A 32 2.41 -21.79 5.21
CA LYS A 32 2.75 -21.22 3.90
C LYS A 32 1.92 -19.99 3.57
N ASN A 33 2.45 -19.10 2.75
CA ASN A 33 1.72 -17.95 2.23
C ASN A 33 0.41 -18.33 1.55
N GLU A 34 0.36 -19.42 0.77
CA GLU A 34 -0.89 -19.83 0.11
C GLU A 34 -1.99 -20.17 1.12
N ASP A 35 -1.63 -20.93 2.15
CA ASP A 35 -2.52 -21.33 3.23
C ASP A 35 -3.04 -20.10 3.99
N LEU A 36 -2.16 -19.15 4.31
CA LEU A 36 -2.50 -17.92 5.04
C LEU A 36 -3.37 -16.97 4.21
N LEU A 37 -3.15 -16.89 2.90
CA LEU A 37 -3.93 -16.03 2.00
C LEU A 37 -5.33 -16.57 1.74
N GLU A 38 -5.52 -17.89 1.76
CA GLU A 38 -6.85 -18.51 1.77
C GLU A 38 -7.60 -18.16 3.06
N ASP A 39 -6.94 -18.31 4.22
CA ASP A 39 -7.54 -17.97 5.51
C ASP A 39 -7.85 -16.47 5.63
N LEU A 40 -7.01 -15.61 5.05
CA LEU A 40 -7.23 -14.16 5.01
C LEU A 40 -8.48 -13.79 4.19
N GLU A 41 -8.75 -14.52 3.11
CA GLU A 41 -9.98 -14.32 2.33
C GLU A 41 -11.21 -14.72 3.13
N ASP A 42 -11.19 -15.89 3.78
CA ASP A 42 -12.30 -16.33 4.63
C ASP A 42 -12.57 -15.33 5.76
N LEU A 43 -11.50 -14.82 6.39
CA LEU A 43 -11.58 -13.78 7.42
C LEU A 43 -12.17 -12.47 6.87
N TYR A 44 -11.75 -12.05 5.69
CA TYR A 44 -12.24 -10.81 5.07
C TYR A 44 -13.74 -10.90 4.75
N GLN A 45 -14.22 -12.04 4.27
CA GLN A 45 -15.65 -12.27 4.03
C GLN A 45 -16.44 -12.34 5.35
N GLU A 46 -15.90 -12.98 6.37
CA GLU A 46 -16.48 -13.01 7.72
C GLU A 46 -16.64 -11.59 8.26
N TRP A 47 -15.56 -10.82 8.26
CA TRP A 47 -15.56 -9.44 8.74
C TRP A 47 -16.51 -8.56 7.94
N GLY A 48 -16.56 -8.71 6.62
CA GLY A 48 -17.44 -7.93 5.76
C GLY A 48 -18.93 -8.21 5.95
N SER A 49 -19.28 -9.31 6.61
CA SER A 49 -20.66 -9.62 6.99
C SER A 49 -21.14 -8.90 8.26
N LEU A 50 -20.21 -8.31 9.02
CA LEU A 50 -20.49 -7.59 10.26
C LEU A 50 -20.92 -6.14 9.96
N PRO A 51 -21.72 -5.52 10.85
CA PRO A 51 -21.97 -4.08 10.74
C PRO A 51 -20.67 -3.29 10.87
N LYS A 52 -20.60 -2.11 10.25
CA LYS A 52 -19.51 -1.16 10.52
C LYS A 52 -19.51 -0.82 12.02
N ILE A 53 -18.34 -0.73 12.66
CA ILE A 53 -18.24 -0.62 14.13
C ILE A 53 -18.99 0.60 14.68
N TYR A 54 -18.94 1.74 13.99
CA TYR A 54 -19.66 2.97 14.37
C TYR A 54 -21.16 2.94 14.05
N CYS A 55 -21.65 1.86 13.43
CA CYS A 55 -23.07 1.62 13.14
C CYS A 55 -23.71 0.59 14.09
N THR A 56 -22.97 0.07 15.08
CA THR A 56 -23.49 -0.88 16.07
C THR A 56 -23.09 -0.51 17.49
N ASP A 57 -24.04 -0.67 18.42
CA ASP A 57 -23.81 -0.59 19.86
C ASP A 57 -23.88 -1.98 20.52
N LYS A 58 -24.00 -3.05 19.72
CA LYS A 58 -24.10 -4.41 20.26
C LYS A 58 -22.71 -4.91 20.63
N GLU A 59 -22.55 -5.25 21.90
CA GLU A 59 -21.30 -5.77 22.46
C GLU A 59 -20.77 -7.00 21.69
N GLU A 60 -21.66 -7.92 21.31
CA GLU A 60 -21.30 -9.12 20.52
C GLU A 60 -20.76 -8.76 19.12
N ASP A 61 -21.37 -7.79 18.43
CA ASP A 61 -20.92 -7.35 17.10
C ASP A 61 -19.54 -6.67 17.22
N ILE A 62 -19.35 -5.83 18.25
CA ILE A 62 -18.09 -5.12 18.51
C ILE A 62 -16.96 -6.11 18.86
N GLU A 63 -17.23 -7.07 19.75
CA GLU A 63 -16.27 -8.11 20.11
C GLU A 63 -15.83 -8.91 18.88
N HIS A 64 -16.79 -9.28 18.01
CA HIS A 64 -16.50 -10.03 16.79
C HIS A 64 -15.65 -9.22 15.80
N ILE A 65 -15.92 -7.92 15.64
CA ILE A 65 -15.08 -7.03 14.83
C ILE A 65 -13.64 -7.00 15.35
N GLN A 66 -13.45 -6.84 16.66
CA GLN A 66 -12.11 -6.82 17.28
C GLN A 66 -11.36 -8.15 17.13
N GLN A 67 -12.10 -9.27 17.15
CA GLN A 67 -11.57 -10.59 16.85
C GLN A 67 -11.06 -10.70 15.41
N CYS A 68 -11.83 -10.15 14.44
CA CYS A 68 -11.42 -10.10 13.05
C CYS A 68 -10.19 -9.21 12.84
N GLU A 69 -10.16 -8.02 13.45
CA GLU A 69 -9.02 -7.08 13.38
C GLU A 69 -7.74 -7.71 13.93
N SER A 70 -7.82 -8.33 15.12
CA SER A 70 -6.67 -8.99 15.75
C SER A 70 -6.14 -10.10 14.85
N LEU A 71 -7.03 -10.91 14.28
CA LEU A 71 -6.62 -12.02 13.43
C LEU A 71 -6.05 -11.53 12.08
N PHE A 72 -6.60 -10.45 11.53
CA PHE A 72 -6.10 -9.82 10.30
C PHE A 72 -4.68 -9.27 10.50
N ASP A 73 -4.42 -8.61 11.63
CA ASP A 73 -3.09 -8.10 12.01
C ASP A 73 -2.06 -9.26 12.03
N PHE A 74 -2.36 -10.34 12.75
CA PHE A 74 -1.45 -11.49 12.84
C PHE A 74 -1.22 -12.19 11.49
N ILE A 75 -2.28 -12.44 10.70
CA ILE A 75 -2.15 -13.13 9.41
C ILE A 75 -1.33 -12.29 8.43
N THR A 76 -1.64 -11.00 8.28
CA THR A 76 -0.90 -10.11 7.38
C THR A 76 0.57 -9.99 7.80
N GLN A 77 0.84 -9.87 9.11
CA GLN A 77 2.20 -9.83 9.62
C GLN A 77 2.99 -11.11 9.33
N ALA A 78 2.39 -12.29 9.52
CA ALA A 78 3.04 -13.55 9.21
C ALA A 78 3.37 -13.66 7.71
N ILE A 79 2.45 -13.23 6.84
CA ILE A 79 2.68 -13.16 5.39
C ILE A 79 3.86 -12.24 5.07
N PHE A 80 3.92 -11.05 5.67
CA PHE A 80 5.01 -10.10 5.47
C PHE A 80 6.36 -10.64 5.96
N ASN A 81 6.39 -11.30 7.12
CA ASN A 81 7.61 -11.88 7.70
C ASN A 81 8.23 -13.01 6.86
N HIS A 82 7.48 -13.61 5.94
CA HIS A 82 8.04 -14.55 4.97
C HIS A 82 8.93 -13.89 3.90
N GLY A 83 8.84 -12.56 3.72
CA GLY A 83 9.70 -11.79 2.80
C GLY A 83 9.53 -12.14 1.32
N ASP A 84 8.39 -12.71 0.94
CA ASP A 84 8.07 -13.09 -0.44
C ASP A 84 7.16 -12.04 -1.10
N PRO A 85 7.69 -11.17 -1.98
CA PRO A 85 6.89 -10.11 -2.61
C PRO A 85 5.82 -10.64 -3.57
N SER A 86 5.85 -11.93 -3.96
CA SER A 86 4.82 -12.52 -4.84
C SER A 86 3.41 -12.52 -4.24
N VAL A 87 3.28 -12.24 -2.93
CA VAL A 87 2.00 -12.08 -2.23
C VAL A 87 1.33 -10.74 -2.54
N ILE A 88 2.09 -9.71 -2.94
CA ILE A 88 1.60 -8.33 -3.12
C ILE A 88 0.36 -8.26 -4.04
N PRO A 89 0.33 -8.86 -5.24
CA PRO A 89 -0.86 -8.82 -6.09
C PRO A 89 -2.11 -9.37 -5.41
N ARG A 90 -1.98 -10.43 -4.60
CA ARG A 90 -3.11 -11.00 -3.85
C ARG A 90 -3.56 -10.12 -2.70
N LEU A 91 -2.65 -9.33 -2.12
CA LEU A 91 -2.94 -8.41 -1.03
C LEU A 91 -3.60 -7.10 -1.51
N LEU A 92 -3.34 -6.67 -2.75
CA LEU A 92 -3.91 -5.44 -3.30
C LEU A 92 -5.43 -5.39 -3.24
N LYS A 93 -6.11 -6.54 -3.33
CA LYS A 93 -7.59 -6.59 -3.22
C LYS A 93 -8.13 -6.13 -1.87
N TYR A 94 -7.31 -6.16 -0.82
CA TYR A 94 -7.70 -5.74 0.54
C TYR A 94 -7.36 -4.27 0.82
N VAL A 95 -6.63 -3.60 -0.08
CA VAL A 95 -6.35 -2.16 0.04
C VAL A 95 -7.68 -1.40 -0.08
N PRO A 96 -8.03 -0.53 0.88
CA PRO A 96 -9.30 0.19 0.83
C PRO A 96 -9.42 1.11 -0.38
N SER A 97 -10.65 1.22 -0.86
CA SER A 97 -11.16 2.18 -1.83
C SER A 97 -11.10 3.61 -1.27
N ASP A 98 -10.96 4.60 -2.17
CA ASP A 98 -11.04 6.02 -1.84
C ASP A 98 -12.48 6.44 -1.51
N ASP A 99 -13.49 5.68 -1.98
CA ASP A 99 -14.91 5.89 -1.70
C ASP A 99 -15.43 4.78 -0.76
N ASP A 100 -15.75 5.18 0.47
CA ASP A 100 -16.24 4.34 1.58
C ASP A 100 -17.54 3.57 1.27
N ASP A 101 -18.24 3.94 0.18
CA ASP A 101 -19.60 3.48 -0.11
C ASP A 101 -19.69 2.45 -1.26
N LYS A 102 -18.63 2.16 -2.03
CA LYS A 102 -18.83 1.50 -3.34
C LYS A 102 -18.15 0.18 -3.66
N GLU A 103 -17.05 -0.24 -3.03
CA GLU A 103 -16.38 -1.48 -3.50
C GLU A 103 -15.83 -2.41 -2.41
N ASP A 104 -15.58 -1.95 -1.19
CA ASP A 104 -14.99 -2.82 -0.17
C ASP A 104 -16.04 -3.59 0.62
N SER A 105 -15.78 -4.89 0.79
CA SER A 105 -16.62 -5.74 1.64
C SER A 105 -16.40 -5.45 3.13
N VAL A 106 -15.21 -4.95 3.51
CA VAL A 106 -14.85 -4.59 4.88
C VAL A 106 -14.61 -3.10 4.98
N PHE A 107 -15.19 -2.47 6.01
CA PHE A 107 -14.76 -1.15 6.45
C PHE A 107 -13.58 -1.33 7.40
N MET A 108 -12.36 -1.08 6.93
CA MET A 108 -11.16 -1.16 7.76
C MET A 108 -10.94 0.17 8.48
N GLU A 109 -10.82 0.14 9.80
CA GLU A 109 -10.31 1.28 10.57
C GLU A 109 -8.89 1.65 10.11
N ASP A 110 -8.53 2.93 10.26
CA ASP A 110 -7.26 3.51 9.80
C ASP A 110 -6.03 2.67 10.20
N TYR A 111 -6.01 2.11 11.41
CA TYR A 111 -4.89 1.28 11.87
C TYR A 111 -4.69 0.00 11.03
N SER A 112 -5.78 -0.68 10.68
CA SER A 112 -5.72 -1.94 9.93
C SER A 112 -5.35 -1.70 8.46
N SER A 113 -5.88 -0.63 7.87
CA SER A 113 -5.55 -0.23 6.51
C SER A 113 -4.11 0.29 6.40
N GLU A 114 -3.65 1.13 7.33
CA GLU A 114 -2.26 1.59 7.40
C GLU A 114 -1.30 0.41 7.53
N GLN A 115 -1.60 -0.56 8.39
CA GLN A 115 -0.75 -1.75 8.53
C GLN A 115 -0.59 -2.49 7.19
N LEU A 116 -1.70 -2.76 6.50
CA LEU A 116 -1.68 -3.47 5.22
C LEU A 116 -0.87 -2.69 4.18
N CYS A 117 -1.18 -1.40 4.02
CA CYS A 117 -0.54 -0.51 3.06
C CYS A 117 0.96 -0.35 3.32
N ASN A 118 1.34 -0.14 4.59
CA ASN A 118 2.74 -0.04 4.99
C ASN A 118 3.46 -1.36 4.71
N GLY A 119 2.88 -2.50 5.12
CA GLY A 119 3.48 -3.81 4.89
C GLY A 119 3.70 -4.15 3.40
N ILE A 120 2.78 -3.78 2.51
CA ILE A 120 2.92 -3.97 1.05
C ILE A 120 4.15 -3.24 0.47
N THR A 121 4.51 -2.11 1.05
CA THR A 121 5.59 -1.22 0.56
C THR A 121 6.83 -1.20 1.47
N ASP A 122 6.86 -2.06 2.48
CA ASP A 122 7.96 -2.09 3.44
C ASP A 122 9.16 -2.87 2.88
N SER A 123 10.20 -2.12 2.54
CA SER A 123 11.49 -2.65 2.12
C SER A 123 12.21 -3.46 3.19
N ASP A 124 11.84 -3.34 4.46
CA ASP A 124 12.41 -4.18 5.53
C ASP A 124 11.89 -5.62 5.45
N TYR A 125 10.70 -5.85 4.86
CA TYR A 125 10.19 -7.21 4.57
C TYR A 125 10.69 -7.74 3.22
N PHE A 126 10.60 -6.91 2.17
CA PHE A 126 10.70 -7.40 0.79
C PHE A 126 11.96 -6.95 0.03
N GLY A 127 12.82 -6.13 0.65
CA GLY A 127 14.00 -5.58 -0.02
C GLY A 127 13.63 -4.74 -1.24
N GLU A 128 14.47 -4.70 -2.27
CA GLU A 128 14.17 -3.96 -3.51
C GLU A 128 13.16 -4.67 -4.43
N ASP A 129 12.90 -5.96 -4.18
CA ASP A 129 12.09 -6.82 -5.05
C ASP A 129 10.59 -6.49 -5.00
N TYR A 130 10.10 -5.77 -3.98
CA TYR A 130 8.69 -5.33 -3.96
C TYR A 130 8.39 -4.33 -5.06
N ILE A 131 9.34 -3.46 -5.42
CA ILE A 131 9.15 -2.38 -6.40
C ILE A 131 8.71 -2.93 -7.76
N PRO A 132 9.47 -3.84 -8.42
CA PRO A 132 9.05 -4.36 -9.72
C PRO A 132 7.75 -5.16 -9.65
N VAL A 133 7.48 -5.87 -8.54
CA VAL A 133 6.23 -6.63 -8.37
C VAL A 133 5.04 -5.69 -8.25
N LEU A 134 5.10 -4.74 -7.32
CA LEU A 134 4.04 -3.77 -7.06
C LEU A 134 3.80 -2.90 -8.29
N LEU A 135 4.85 -2.41 -8.94
CA LEU A 135 4.73 -1.62 -10.16
C LEU A 135 4.01 -2.38 -11.29
N GLY A 136 4.24 -3.70 -11.41
CA GLY A 136 3.56 -4.55 -12.39
C GLY A 136 2.05 -4.71 -12.15
N CYS A 137 1.61 -4.66 -10.90
CA CYS A 137 0.20 -4.85 -10.51
C CYS A 137 -0.51 -3.60 -9.96
N ILE A 138 0.15 -2.45 -9.85
CA ILE A 138 -0.43 -1.22 -9.25
C ILE A 138 -1.71 -0.74 -9.94
N HIS A 139 -1.88 -1.09 -11.22
CA HIS A 139 -3.08 -0.81 -12.00
C HIS A 139 -4.34 -1.49 -11.44
N GLU A 140 -4.22 -2.56 -10.65
CA GLU A 140 -5.33 -3.25 -10.00
C GLU A 140 -6.03 -2.39 -8.92
N LEU A 141 -5.37 -1.32 -8.47
CA LEU A 141 -5.97 -0.35 -7.55
C LEU A 141 -6.81 0.70 -8.28
N LEU A 142 -6.69 0.86 -9.59
CA LEU A 142 -7.35 1.93 -10.32
C LEU A 142 -8.68 1.47 -10.93
N PRO A 143 -9.73 2.33 -10.91
CA PRO A 143 -9.75 3.69 -10.36
C PRO A 143 -10.14 3.75 -8.87
N ARG A 144 -10.38 2.61 -8.21
CA ARG A 144 -11.04 2.54 -6.90
C ARG A 144 -10.22 3.12 -5.73
N ALA A 145 -8.90 3.02 -5.77
CA ALA A 145 -7.99 3.35 -4.68
C ALA A 145 -6.80 4.18 -5.20
N MET A 146 -7.08 5.32 -5.83
CA MET A 146 -6.08 6.20 -6.42
C MET A 146 -5.16 6.81 -5.35
N ALA A 147 -5.69 7.19 -4.19
CA ALA A 147 -4.88 7.77 -3.12
C ALA A 147 -3.84 6.76 -2.59
N ASN A 148 -4.24 5.49 -2.42
CA ASN A 148 -3.33 4.42 -2.01
C ASN A 148 -2.33 4.07 -3.12
N ALA A 149 -2.75 4.01 -4.39
CA ALA A 149 -1.84 3.81 -5.51
C ALA A 149 -0.78 4.92 -5.61
N GLU A 150 -1.16 6.18 -5.36
CA GLU A 150 -0.22 7.29 -5.31
C GLU A 150 0.75 7.19 -4.13
N SER A 151 0.24 6.84 -2.95
CA SER A 151 1.05 6.62 -1.75
C SER A 151 2.09 5.53 -1.98
N PHE A 152 1.67 4.40 -2.56
CA PHE A 152 2.58 3.30 -2.92
C PHE A 152 3.64 3.73 -3.93
N PHE A 153 3.22 4.44 -4.97
CA PHE A 153 4.16 4.95 -5.96
C PHE A 153 5.16 5.93 -5.35
N TYR A 154 4.72 6.80 -4.45
CA TYR A 154 5.59 7.71 -3.75
C TYR A 154 6.58 7.00 -2.83
N GLN A 155 6.14 5.95 -2.11
CA GLN A 155 7.04 5.13 -1.30
C GLN A 155 8.11 4.44 -2.16
N MET A 156 7.75 3.91 -3.34
CA MET A 156 8.73 3.36 -4.29
C MET A 156 9.76 4.41 -4.74
N ILE A 157 9.35 5.68 -4.94
CA ILE A 157 10.29 6.78 -5.25
C ILE A 157 11.25 7.04 -4.09
N LEU A 158 10.74 7.09 -2.85
CA LEU A 158 11.56 7.35 -1.67
C LEU A 158 12.59 6.25 -1.45
N ASP A 159 12.17 4.99 -1.62
CA ASP A 159 13.05 3.84 -1.48
C ASP A 159 14.07 3.78 -2.61
N ASP A 160 13.68 4.04 -3.86
CA ASP A 160 14.61 4.08 -5.02
C ASP A 160 15.72 5.12 -4.83
N LEU A 161 15.37 6.32 -4.37
CA LEU A 161 16.33 7.43 -4.19
C LEU A 161 17.11 7.34 -2.87
N GLY A 162 16.54 6.68 -1.86
CA GLY A 162 17.11 6.60 -0.51
C GLY A 162 17.75 5.25 -0.24
N LYS A 163 16.92 4.23 0.00
CA LYS A 163 17.35 2.87 0.42
C LYS A 163 18.08 2.11 -0.68
N PHE A 164 17.71 2.32 -1.95
CA PHE A 164 18.19 1.57 -3.12
C PHE A 164 18.90 2.45 -4.15
N SER A 165 19.55 3.52 -3.69
CA SER A 165 20.25 4.48 -4.55
C SER A 165 21.42 3.90 -5.36
N ASP A 166 21.90 2.70 -5.02
CA ASP A 166 22.94 2.00 -5.79
C ASP A 166 22.37 1.20 -6.98
N THR A 167 21.10 0.79 -6.91
CA THR A 167 20.47 -0.15 -7.87
C THR A 167 19.33 0.47 -8.67
N HIS A 168 18.66 1.50 -8.14
CA HIS A 168 17.53 2.21 -8.75
C HIS A 168 16.46 1.27 -9.35
N PRO A 169 15.85 0.39 -8.52
CA PRO A 169 14.89 -0.61 -8.97
C PRO A 169 13.63 0.00 -9.60
N LEU A 170 13.18 1.19 -9.21
CA LEU A 170 12.02 1.84 -9.81
C LEU A 170 12.34 2.32 -11.22
N ILE A 171 13.42 3.09 -11.39
CA ILE A 171 13.84 3.61 -12.71
C ILE A 171 14.09 2.44 -13.67
N GLY A 172 14.79 1.41 -13.20
CA GLY A 172 15.13 0.23 -13.99
C GLY A 172 13.92 -0.57 -14.46
N ASN A 173 12.79 -0.50 -13.76
CA ASN A 173 11.61 -1.34 -14.02
C ASN A 173 10.35 -0.58 -14.46
N LEU A 174 10.43 0.73 -14.72
CA LEU A 174 9.30 1.55 -15.19
C LEU A 174 8.50 0.91 -16.35
N TYR A 175 9.15 0.14 -17.21
CA TYR A 175 8.52 -0.56 -18.34
C TYR A 175 7.51 -1.66 -17.94
N LEU A 176 7.50 -2.10 -16.68
CA LEU A 176 6.57 -3.11 -16.17
C LEU A 176 5.14 -2.57 -15.99
N ALA A 177 5.01 -1.25 -15.80
CA ALA A 177 3.73 -0.64 -15.52
C ALA A 177 2.84 -0.52 -16.77
N GLN A 178 1.52 -0.59 -16.57
CA GLN A 178 0.57 -0.26 -17.62
C GLN A 178 0.58 1.25 -17.89
N LYS A 179 0.76 1.64 -19.16
CA LYS A 179 0.94 3.04 -19.59
C LYS A 179 -0.16 3.95 -19.09
N GLU A 180 -1.42 3.62 -19.38
CA GLU A 180 -2.55 4.48 -19.04
C GLU A 180 -2.70 4.63 -17.51
N SER A 181 -2.62 3.52 -16.77
CA SER A 181 -2.77 3.52 -15.32
C SER A 181 -1.65 4.29 -14.62
N LEU A 182 -0.38 4.06 -14.97
CA LEU A 182 0.72 4.78 -14.34
C LEU A 182 0.71 6.27 -14.68
N MET A 183 0.29 6.64 -15.90
CA MET A 183 0.08 8.05 -16.25
C MET A 183 -1.00 8.71 -15.38
N GLN A 184 -2.10 8.01 -15.08
CA GLN A 184 -3.13 8.53 -14.16
C GLN A 184 -2.57 8.75 -12.75
N ILE A 185 -1.76 7.81 -12.24
CA ILE A 185 -1.09 7.95 -10.94
C ILE A 185 -0.14 9.16 -10.96
N PHE A 186 0.66 9.32 -12.03
CA PHE A 186 1.56 10.48 -12.16
C PHE A 186 0.81 11.81 -12.18
N ASP A 187 -0.25 11.90 -12.98
CA ASP A 187 -1.02 13.15 -13.12
C ASP A 187 -1.71 13.49 -11.80
N TYR A 188 -2.31 12.51 -11.12
CA TYR A 188 -2.87 12.67 -9.78
C TYR A 188 -1.81 13.09 -8.75
N SER A 189 -0.63 12.44 -8.77
CA SER A 189 0.46 12.71 -7.82
C SER A 189 1.05 14.11 -7.97
N VAL A 190 1.14 14.60 -9.22
CA VAL A 190 1.55 15.98 -9.54
C VAL A 190 0.48 16.97 -9.10
N GLU A 191 -0.79 16.72 -9.39
CA GLU A 191 -1.89 17.59 -8.96
C GLU A 191 -1.95 17.71 -7.44
N LYS A 192 -1.89 16.58 -6.73
CA LYS A 192 -1.84 16.53 -5.27
C LYS A 192 -0.68 17.34 -4.69
N ALA A 193 0.54 17.14 -5.20
CA ALA A 193 1.72 17.88 -4.74
C ALA A 193 1.62 19.39 -5.01
N LEU A 194 0.99 19.81 -6.11
CA LEU A 194 0.75 21.23 -6.38
C LEU A 194 -0.30 21.82 -5.44
N ASN A 195 -1.34 21.07 -5.09
CA ASN A 195 -2.36 21.50 -4.12
C ASN A 195 -1.76 21.65 -2.72
N GLU A 196 -0.98 20.67 -2.25
CA GLU A 196 -0.25 20.75 -0.97
C GLU A 196 0.69 21.97 -0.94
N LEU A 197 1.47 22.17 -2.02
CA LEU A 197 2.34 23.35 -2.15
C LEU A 197 1.57 24.67 -2.15
N GLN A 198 0.37 24.69 -2.74
CA GLN A 198 -0.50 25.86 -2.72
C GLN A 198 -0.97 26.19 -1.30
N GLU A 199 -1.35 25.19 -0.52
CA GLU A 199 -1.81 25.34 0.87
C GLU A 199 -0.68 25.81 1.79
N GLU A 200 0.53 25.28 1.60
CA GLU A 200 1.68 25.58 2.46
C GLU A 200 2.41 26.88 2.07
N SER A 201 2.57 27.14 0.78
CA SER A 201 3.49 28.16 0.24
C SER A 201 2.85 29.14 -0.76
N GLY A 202 1.57 28.96 -1.09
CA GLY A 202 0.80 29.88 -1.92
C GLY A 202 1.08 29.82 -3.43
N GLN A 203 0.36 30.66 -4.18
CA GLN A 203 0.33 30.62 -5.65
C GLN A 203 1.68 30.88 -6.34
N ASP A 204 2.56 31.68 -5.73
CA ASP A 204 3.87 31.98 -6.31
C ASP A 204 4.76 30.72 -6.32
N ALA A 205 4.69 29.89 -5.27
CA ALA A 205 5.41 28.62 -5.19
C ALA A 205 4.90 27.62 -6.24
N VAL A 206 3.58 27.50 -6.39
CA VAL A 206 2.94 26.69 -7.45
C VAL A 206 3.41 27.13 -8.84
N SER A 207 3.44 28.44 -9.10
CA SER A 207 3.86 28.98 -10.40
C SER A 207 5.33 28.69 -10.68
N ALA A 208 6.19 28.74 -9.66
CA ALA A 208 7.60 28.36 -9.76
C ALA A 208 7.78 26.85 -10.02
N ALA A 209 7.05 26.00 -9.30
CA ALA A 209 7.06 24.55 -9.48
C ALA A 209 6.59 24.15 -10.89
N LEU A 210 5.46 24.69 -11.36
CA LEU A 210 4.95 24.47 -12.72
C LEU A 210 5.98 24.87 -13.78
N ARG A 211 6.63 26.03 -13.59
CA ARG A 211 7.71 26.45 -14.49
C ARG A 211 8.86 25.46 -14.46
N ARG A 212 9.28 24.98 -13.29
CA ARG A 212 10.39 24.04 -13.11
C ARG A 212 10.13 22.69 -13.79
N ILE A 213 8.95 22.10 -13.60
CA ILE A 213 8.60 20.78 -14.16
C ILE A 213 8.27 20.82 -15.66
N SER A 214 8.05 22.02 -16.22
CA SER A 214 7.89 22.21 -17.68
C SER A 214 9.18 22.01 -18.48
N TYR A 215 10.35 21.96 -17.81
CA TYR A 215 11.64 21.66 -18.43
C TYR A 215 12.10 20.24 -18.07
N PRO A 216 12.94 19.61 -18.92
CA PRO A 216 13.55 18.34 -18.60
C PRO A 216 14.31 18.40 -17.27
N ILE A 217 14.06 17.42 -16.40
CA ILE A 217 14.78 17.20 -15.16
C ILE A 217 15.86 16.16 -15.45
N ALA A 218 17.14 16.53 -15.28
CA ALA A 218 18.25 15.66 -15.64
C ALA A 218 18.45 14.50 -14.66
N SER A 219 18.20 14.76 -13.38
CA SER A 219 18.34 13.82 -12.26
C SER A 219 17.60 14.38 -11.05
N VAL A 220 17.30 13.50 -10.09
CA VAL A 220 16.80 13.88 -8.76
C VAL A 220 17.54 13.08 -7.68
N VAL A 221 17.58 13.61 -6.47
CA VAL A 221 18.09 12.96 -5.25
C VAL A 221 17.01 12.91 -4.17
N TYR A 222 17.28 12.16 -3.10
CA TYR A 222 16.34 11.98 -1.99
C TYR A 222 15.93 13.30 -1.33
N GLU A 223 16.79 14.32 -1.30
CA GLU A 223 16.50 15.62 -0.68
C GLU A 223 15.72 16.59 -1.58
N ASP A 224 15.52 16.26 -2.86
CA ASP A 224 14.80 17.14 -3.77
C ASP A 224 13.31 17.28 -3.42
N GLU A 225 12.70 18.35 -3.89
CA GLU A 225 11.27 18.61 -3.68
C GLU A 225 10.41 17.45 -4.21
N PRO A 226 9.32 17.06 -3.50
CA PRO A 226 8.44 15.97 -3.93
C PRO A 226 7.93 16.14 -5.37
N ILE A 227 7.60 17.38 -5.76
CA ILE A 227 7.13 17.70 -7.12
C ILE A 227 8.20 17.45 -8.18
N ASP A 228 9.48 17.72 -7.89
CA ASP A 228 10.60 17.51 -8.81
C ASP A 228 10.85 16.01 -8.99
N LYS A 229 10.80 15.22 -7.91
CA LYS A 229 10.91 13.75 -7.97
C LYS A 229 9.79 13.15 -8.82
N LYS A 230 8.53 13.47 -8.50
CA LYS A 230 7.34 12.99 -9.24
C LYS A 230 7.42 13.35 -10.72
N ALA A 231 7.78 14.59 -11.04
CA ALA A 231 7.95 15.04 -12.42
C ALA A 231 9.10 14.35 -13.16
N PHE A 232 10.23 14.10 -12.49
CA PHE A 232 11.35 13.37 -13.06
C PHE A 232 10.94 11.95 -13.47
N PHE A 233 10.33 11.17 -12.56
CA PHE A 233 9.89 9.81 -12.87
C PHE A 233 8.83 9.79 -13.98
N ARG A 234 7.92 10.76 -14.01
CA ARG A 234 6.95 10.92 -15.11
C ARG A 234 7.65 11.17 -16.45
N GLN A 235 8.67 12.02 -16.48
CA GLN A 235 9.46 12.30 -17.69
C GLN A 235 10.25 11.07 -18.14
N GLU A 236 10.86 10.31 -17.23
CA GLU A 236 11.54 9.04 -17.55
C GLU A 236 10.55 8.03 -18.14
N PHE A 237 9.37 7.90 -17.55
CA PHE A 237 8.33 7.01 -18.07
C PHE A 237 7.89 7.39 -19.50
N LEU A 238 7.68 8.68 -19.76
CA LEU A 238 7.32 9.17 -21.10
C LEU A 238 8.40 8.91 -22.15
N LYS A 239 9.69 8.95 -21.78
CA LYS A 239 10.80 8.60 -22.69
C LYS A 239 10.71 7.15 -23.16
N LEU A 240 10.27 6.23 -22.30
CA LEU A 240 10.12 4.81 -22.62
C LEU A 240 8.97 4.53 -23.60
N HIS A 241 7.88 5.31 -23.50
CA HIS A 241 6.64 5.04 -24.24
C HIS A 241 6.38 5.95 -25.45
N GLY A 242 7.37 6.76 -25.82
CA GLY A 242 7.25 7.76 -26.88
C GLY A 242 6.38 8.95 -26.45
N HIS A 243 6.69 10.14 -26.98
CA HIS A 243 5.93 11.37 -26.74
C HIS A 243 4.57 11.34 -27.45
N ASP A 244 3.67 10.45 -27.02
CA ASP A 244 2.24 10.58 -27.29
C ASP A 244 1.59 11.15 -26.02
N GLY A 245 1.79 12.45 -25.82
CA GLY A 245 1.17 13.29 -24.79
C GLY A 245 0.79 14.63 -25.39
#